data_AF-A0A1H1BQ80-F1
#
_entry.id   AF-A0A1H1BQ80-F1
#
_cell.length_a   1.000
_cell.length_b   1.000
_cell.length_c   1.000
_cell.angle_alpha   90.00
_cell.angle_beta   90.00
_cell.angle_gamma   90.00
#
_symmetry.space_group_name_H-M   'P 1'
#
loop_
_entity.id
_entity.type
_entity.pdbx_description
1 polymer ?
#
loop_
_entity_poly.entity_id
_entity_poly.type
_entity_poly.pdbx_seq_one_letter_code
_entity_poly.pdbx_strand_id
1 'polypeptide(L)'
;MNNIETNNEETDLLSLRIKKLAESQIVISTGKEYEGLYELTNKSAEKYLRANIRGSYLNVDTGDLIKVTRKGAEKVTRHDAENLAHLKSLALIPELIRKSIFIAEDLNEKNKNEYDTFRYYVVGLKMEGIDYTVKLAIGVKNGCTYYDHALTPIEINKLLRSIDEIKRPFASKESSDDGEQVSDVLSECKDKRLISILQAK
;
A
#
# COMPACT_ATOMS: atom_id res chain seq x y z
N MET A 1 -30.24 17.99 -4.14
CA MET A 1 -30.01 17.32 -5.44
C MET A 1 -28.53 17.10 -5.75
N ASN A 2 -27.58 17.44 -4.86
CA ASN A 2 -26.14 17.42 -5.19
C ASN A 2 -25.38 16.14 -4.78
N ASN A 3 -26.01 15.20 -4.08
CA ASN A 3 -25.30 14.02 -3.53
C ASN A 3 -25.15 12.85 -4.53
N ILE A 4 -25.90 12.85 -5.63
CA ILE A 4 -25.86 11.74 -6.61
C ILE A 4 -24.74 11.96 -7.63
N GLU A 5 -24.50 13.20 -8.05
CA GLU A 5 -23.43 13.55 -9.01
C GLU A 5 -22.03 13.39 -8.39
N THR A 6 -21.84 13.84 -7.14
CA THR A 6 -20.55 13.71 -6.44
C THR A 6 -20.13 12.25 -6.23
N ASN A 7 -21.08 11.37 -5.95
CA ASN A 7 -20.80 9.94 -5.72
C ASN A 7 -20.39 9.22 -7.01
N ASN A 8 -20.93 9.63 -8.17
CA ASN A 8 -20.55 9.04 -9.45
C ASN A 8 -19.16 9.52 -9.92
N GLU A 9 -18.77 10.76 -9.61
CA GLU A 9 -17.43 11.27 -9.96
C GLU A 9 -16.31 10.62 -9.14
N GLU A 10 -16.47 10.51 -7.82
CA GLU A 10 -15.51 9.79 -6.96
C GLU A 10 -15.40 8.32 -7.36
N THR A 11 -16.53 7.76 -7.78
CA THR A 11 -16.59 6.45 -8.40
C THR A 11 -15.67 6.45 -9.61
N ASP A 12 -15.95 7.20 -10.66
CA ASP A 12 -15.17 7.14 -11.90
C ASP A 12 -13.66 7.38 -11.69
N LEU A 13 -13.30 8.28 -10.77
CA LEU A 13 -11.90 8.53 -10.38
C LEU A 13 -11.21 7.31 -9.77
N LEU A 14 -11.86 6.59 -8.85
CA LEU A 14 -11.27 5.39 -8.26
C LEU A 14 -11.13 4.26 -9.28
N SER A 15 -12.09 4.10 -10.20
CA SER A 15 -11.95 3.12 -11.29
C SER A 15 -10.76 3.42 -12.18
N LEU A 16 -10.50 4.70 -12.47
CA LEU A 16 -9.31 5.12 -13.21
C LEU A 16 -8.02 4.81 -12.43
N ARG A 17 -8.00 5.05 -11.12
CA ARG A 17 -6.86 4.72 -10.25
C ARG A 17 -6.60 3.21 -10.17
N ILE A 18 -7.64 2.39 -10.08
CA ILE A 18 -7.54 0.92 -10.07
C ILE A 18 -6.98 0.42 -11.40
N LYS A 19 -7.47 0.94 -12.54
CA LYS A 19 -6.93 0.59 -13.85
C LYS A 19 -5.44 0.94 -13.96
N LYS A 20 -5.08 2.15 -13.52
CA LYS A 20 -3.69 2.61 -13.47
C LYS A 20 -2.82 1.72 -12.56
N LEU A 21 -3.38 1.25 -11.44
CA LEU A 21 -2.70 0.31 -10.55
C LEU A 21 -2.43 -1.05 -11.21
N ALA A 22 -3.40 -1.60 -11.93
CA ALA A 22 -3.26 -2.86 -12.66
C ALA A 22 -2.16 -2.79 -13.76
N GLU A 23 -2.01 -1.62 -14.38
CA GLU A 23 -1.01 -1.36 -15.43
C GLU A 23 0.33 -0.83 -14.88
N SER A 24 0.43 -0.63 -13.55
CA SER A 24 1.59 0.02 -12.92
C SER A 24 2.83 -0.88 -12.87
N GLN A 25 4.00 -0.25 -12.78
CA GLN A 25 5.26 -0.96 -12.60
C GLN A 25 5.37 -1.54 -11.18
N ILE A 26 5.65 -2.84 -11.11
CA ILE A 26 5.99 -3.49 -9.85
C ILE A 26 7.43 -3.18 -9.42
N VAL A 27 7.67 -3.23 -8.11
CA VAL A 27 9.02 -3.25 -7.54
C VAL A 27 9.53 -4.70 -7.59
N ILE A 28 10.70 -4.91 -8.17
CA ILE A 28 11.37 -6.23 -8.16
C ILE A 28 12.55 -6.12 -7.20
N SER A 29 12.60 -7.05 -6.24
CA SER A 29 13.64 -7.13 -5.21
C SER A 29 14.18 -8.55 -5.11
N THR A 30 15.48 -8.63 -4.88
CA THR A 30 16.21 -9.87 -4.59
C THR A 30 16.00 -10.35 -3.15
N GLY A 31 15.46 -9.49 -2.28
CA GLY A 31 15.36 -9.70 -0.84
C GLY A 31 16.67 -9.43 -0.10
N LYS A 32 17.73 -9.02 -0.79
CA LYS A 32 19.08 -8.79 -0.25
C LYS A 32 19.45 -7.31 -0.19
N GLU A 33 18.55 -6.40 -0.54
CA GLU A 33 18.83 -4.97 -0.56
C GLU A 33 19.15 -4.40 0.84
N TYR A 34 18.81 -5.13 1.90
CA TYR A 34 19.19 -4.79 3.27
C TYR A 34 20.64 -5.17 3.63
N GLU A 35 21.27 -6.08 2.89
CA GLU A 35 22.60 -6.60 3.20
C GLU A 35 23.63 -5.46 3.17
N GLY A 36 24.42 -5.33 4.25
CA GLY A 36 25.37 -4.23 4.44
C GLY A 36 24.75 -2.91 4.93
N LEU A 37 23.42 -2.82 5.05
CA LEU A 37 22.71 -1.65 5.57
C LEU A 37 22.29 -1.83 7.03
N TYR A 38 21.68 -2.98 7.34
CA TYR A 38 21.23 -3.34 8.69
C TYR A 38 21.08 -4.86 8.83
N GLU A 39 20.94 -5.33 10.07
CA GLU A 39 20.58 -6.72 10.37
C GLU A 39 19.06 -6.86 10.38
N LEU A 40 18.50 -8.03 10.04
CA LEU A 40 17.06 -8.34 10.09
C LEU A 40 16.52 -8.40 11.54
N THR A 41 16.63 -7.28 12.23
CA THR A 41 16.16 -7.01 13.57
C THR A 41 15.61 -5.59 13.58
N ASN A 42 14.51 -5.37 14.30
CA ASN A 42 13.90 -4.05 14.45
C ASN A 42 14.91 -2.97 14.87
N LYS A 43 15.75 -3.27 15.88
CA LYS A 43 16.69 -2.31 16.45
C LYS A 43 17.74 -1.85 15.42
N SER A 44 18.27 -2.78 14.63
CA SER A 44 19.28 -2.46 13.61
C SER A 44 18.65 -1.67 12.45
N ALA A 45 17.48 -2.13 11.97
CA ALA A 45 16.73 -1.44 10.93
C ALA A 45 16.30 -0.02 11.35
N GLU A 46 15.77 0.16 12.57
CA GLU A 46 15.36 1.47 13.10
C GLU A 46 16.55 2.45 13.14
N LYS A 47 17.73 1.97 13.56
CA LYS A 47 18.96 2.78 13.56
C LYS A 47 19.34 3.21 12.14
N TYR A 48 19.29 2.30 11.17
CA TYR A 48 19.58 2.60 9.77
C TYR A 48 18.59 3.61 9.18
N LEU A 49 17.28 3.38 9.35
CA LEU A 49 16.24 4.25 8.78
C LEU A 49 16.32 5.68 9.34
N ARG A 50 16.61 5.82 10.64
CA ARG A 50 16.81 7.13 11.29
C ARG A 50 18.00 7.91 10.75
N ALA A 51 19.00 7.23 10.21
CA ALA A 51 20.19 7.86 9.67
C ALA A 51 20.08 8.11 8.16
N ASN A 52 19.47 7.20 7.41
CA ASN A 52 19.63 7.12 5.96
C ASN A 52 18.35 7.24 5.13
N ILE A 53 17.17 6.91 5.69
CA ILE A 53 15.89 6.89 4.96
C ILE A 53 15.03 8.13 5.25
N ARG A 54 15.52 9.05 6.09
CA ARG A 54 14.84 10.33 6.32
C ARG A 54 15.04 11.24 5.11
N GLY A 55 13.97 11.83 4.63
CA GLY A 55 14.03 12.74 3.48
C GLY A 55 12.67 12.95 2.85
N SER A 56 12.66 13.60 1.70
CA SER A 56 11.49 13.72 0.84
C SER A 56 11.71 12.89 -0.41
N TYR A 57 10.73 12.07 -0.76
CA TYR A 57 10.75 11.20 -1.93
C TYR A 57 9.62 11.59 -2.87
N LEU A 58 9.94 11.79 -4.14
CA LEU A 58 8.95 12.09 -5.16
C LEU A 58 8.17 10.83 -5.50
N ASN A 59 6.84 10.90 -5.37
CA ASN A 59 5.94 9.94 -5.97
C ASN A 59 5.72 10.31 -7.45
N VAL A 60 6.00 9.39 -8.38
CA VAL A 60 5.90 9.71 -9.83
C VAL A 60 4.45 9.74 -10.32
N ASP A 61 3.54 9.12 -9.58
CA ASP A 61 2.13 9.06 -9.93
C ASP A 61 1.45 10.42 -9.74
N THR A 62 1.66 11.04 -8.57
CA THR A 62 1.00 12.30 -8.20
C THR A 62 1.90 13.52 -8.29
N GLY A 63 3.22 13.34 -8.34
CA GLY A 63 4.20 14.41 -8.19
C GLY A 63 4.39 14.88 -6.74
N ASP A 64 3.78 14.20 -5.76
CA ASP A 64 3.89 14.57 -4.36
C ASP A 64 5.28 14.29 -3.79
N LEU A 65 5.77 15.20 -2.94
CA LEU A 65 6.95 14.98 -2.11
C LEU A 65 6.54 14.35 -0.78
N ILE A 66 6.64 13.03 -0.68
CA ILE A 66 6.35 12.27 0.53
C ILE A 66 7.57 12.32 1.45
N LYS A 67 7.40 12.94 2.62
CA LYS A 67 8.45 13.08 3.63
C LYS A 67 8.42 11.91 4.62
N VAL A 68 9.54 11.21 4.73
CA VAL A 68 9.77 10.22 5.79
C VAL A 68 10.43 10.93 6.97
N THR A 69 9.64 11.16 8.01
CA THR A 69 10.13 11.79 9.26
C THR A 69 10.77 10.76 10.18
N ARG A 70 11.46 11.23 11.23
CA ARG A 70 11.98 10.36 12.28
C ARG A 70 10.88 9.50 12.93
N LYS A 71 9.72 10.08 13.23
CA LYS A 71 8.58 9.35 13.80
C LYS A 71 8.04 8.29 12.84
N GLY A 72 7.99 8.59 11.54
CA GLY A 72 7.63 7.59 10.51
C GLY A 72 8.62 6.42 10.47
N ALA A 73 9.92 6.71 10.43
CA ALA A 73 10.99 5.71 10.46
C ALA A 73 10.92 4.80 11.71
N GLU A 74 10.61 5.35 12.88
CA GLU A 74 10.46 4.57 14.12
C GLU A 74 9.21 3.71 14.15
N LYS A 75 8.11 4.16 13.53
CA LYS A 75 6.85 3.44 13.57
C LYS A 75 6.83 2.29 12.57
N VAL A 76 7.29 2.53 11.34
CA VAL A 76 7.31 1.49 10.29
C VAL A 76 8.20 0.31 10.68
N THR A 77 9.30 0.52 11.41
CA THR A 77 10.15 -0.59 11.87
C THR A 77 9.48 -1.43 12.95
N ARG A 78 8.65 -0.83 13.80
CA ARG A 78 7.92 -1.49 14.90
C ARG A 78 6.66 -2.18 14.43
N HIS A 79 6.09 -1.76 13.31
CA HIS A 79 5.02 -2.48 12.66
C HIS A 79 5.53 -3.83 12.16
N ASP A 80 4.82 -4.91 12.48
CA ASP A 80 5.12 -6.28 12.02
C ASP A 80 6.60 -6.68 12.16
N ALA A 81 7.22 -6.31 13.29
CA ALA A 81 8.67 -6.38 13.51
C ALA A 81 9.26 -7.80 13.50
N GLU A 82 8.40 -8.82 13.57
CA GLU A 82 8.77 -10.24 13.50
C GLU A 82 8.71 -10.77 12.05
N ASN A 83 8.13 -10.01 11.13
CA ASN A 83 8.00 -10.39 9.73
C ASN A 83 9.28 -10.04 8.95
N LEU A 84 10.01 -11.06 8.51
CA LEU A 84 11.25 -10.90 7.75
C LEU A 84 11.03 -10.20 6.41
N ALA A 85 9.91 -10.44 5.71
CA ALA A 85 9.60 -9.76 4.47
C ALA A 85 9.37 -8.26 4.73
N HIS A 86 8.68 -7.92 5.83
CA HIS A 86 8.53 -6.54 6.25
C HIS A 86 9.89 -5.88 6.53
N LEU A 87 10.76 -6.53 7.31
CA LEU A 87 12.11 -6.00 7.59
C LEU A 87 12.96 -5.83 6.33
N LYS A 88 12.91 -6.75 5.36
CA LYS A 88 13.61 -6.63 4.08
C LYS A 88 13.08 -5.46 3.25
N SER A 89 11.75 -5.26 3.25
CA SER A 89 11.12 -4.17 2.50
C SER A 89 11.49 -2.76 2.97
N LEU A 90 12.03 -2.61 4.19
CA LEU A 90 12.44 -1.29 4.72
C LEU A 90 13.56 -0.65 3.89
N ALA A 91 14.45 -1.44 3.28
CA ALA A 91 15.46 -0.95 2.35
C ALA A 91 14.85 -0.40 1.05
N LEU A 92 13.63 -0.83 0.72
CA LEU A 92 12.93 -0.49 -0.53
C LEU A 92 12.04 0.75 -0.40
N ILE A 93 11.92 1.36 0.78
CA ILE A 93 11.03 2.52 1.03
C ILE A 93 11.13 3.60 -0.07
N PRO A 94 12.32 4.03 -0.53
CA PRO A 94 12.42 5.01 -1.61
C PRO A 94 11.78 4.55 -2.94
N GLU A 95 11.94 3.28 -3.32
CA GLU A 95 11.33 2.69 -4.51
C GLU A 95 9.82 2.52 -4.36
N LEU A 96 9.38 2.03 -3.18
CA LEU A 96 7.96 1.84 -2.87
C LEU A 96 7.20 3.17 -2.96
N ILE A 97 7.72 4.22 -2.33
CA ILE A 97 7.13 5.57 -2.42
C ILE A 97 7.07 6.02 -3.87
N ARG A 98 8.18 5.91 -4.61
CA ARG A 98 8.26 6.43 -5.96
C ARG A 98 7.25 5.80 -6.90
N LYS A 99 7.10 4.48 -6.88
CA LYS A 99 6.31 3.70 -7.86
C LYS A 99 4.86 3.46 -7.46
N SER A 100 4.50 3.76 -6.23
CA SER A 100 3.13 3.55 -5.74
C SER A 100 2.11 4.46 -6.41
N ILE A 101 0.90 3.94 -6.57
CA ILE A 101 -0.23 4.61 -7.18
C ILE A 101 -1.16 5.12 -6.09
N PHE A 102 -1.56 6.38 -6.17
CA PHE A 102 -2.55 6.96 -5.26
C PHE A 102 -3.94 6.36 -5.49
N ILE A 103 -4.58 5.90 -4.41
CA ILE A 103 -5.88 5.23 -4.45
C ILE A 103 -6.96 6.11 -3.81
N ALA A 104 -6.77 6.52 -2.56
CA ALA A 104 -7.79 7.21 -1.78
C ALA A 104 -7.18 8.15 -0.73
N GLU A 105 -7.99 9.10 -0.28
CA GLU A 105 -7.70 9.98 0.85
C GLU A 105 -8.92 10.01 1.77
N ASP A 106 -8.71 9.75 3.05
CA ASP A 106 -9.76 9.80 4.07
C ASP A 106 -9.40 10.80 5.17
N LEU A 107 -10.43 11.42 5.74
CA LEU A 107 -10.27 12.24 6.94
C LEU A 107 -9.82 11.37 8.12
N ASN A 108 -8.99 11.94 9.01
CA ASN A 108 -8.68 11.26 10.25
C ASN A 108 -9.87 11.36 11.23
N GLU A 109 -10.74 10.35 11.22
CA GLU A 109 -11.92 10.28 12.10
C GLU A 109 -11.56 10.18 13.59
N LYS A 110 -10.33 9.77 13.91
CA LYS A 110 -9.84 9.75 15.29
C LYS A 110 -9.41 11.17 15.63
N ASN A 111 -10.19 11.86 16.46
CA ASN A 111 -9.94 13.17 17.11
C ASN A 111 -8.64 13.27 17.95
N LYS A 112 -7.65 12.43 17.69
CA LYS A 112 -6.27 12.64 18.11
C LYS A 112 -5.67 13.55 17.04
N ASN A 113 -5.41 14.81 17.41
CA ASN A 113 -4.86 15.90 16.58
C ASN A 113 -3.48 15.59 15.96
N GLU A 114 -3.19 14.39 15.49
CA GLU A 114 -1.90 13.99 14.95
C GLU A 114 -1.83 14.19 13.43
N TYR A 115 -2.92 13.90 12.71
CA TYR A 115 -3.04 14.08 11.25
C TYR A 115 -4.44 14.57 10.86
N ASP A 116 -4.52 15.33 9.76
CA ASP A 116 -5.77 15.85 9.21
C ASP A 116 -6.40 14.80 8.27
N THR A 117 -5.59 14.21 7.40
CA THR A 117 -5.99 13.16 6.45
C THR A 117 -5.00 12.01 6.40
N PHE A 118 -5.45 10.87 5.86
CA PHE A 118 -4.61 9.76 5.45
C PHE A 118 -4.77 9.50 3.96
N ARG A 119 -3.64 9.58 3.24
CA ARG A 119 -3.55 9.24 1.82
C ARG A 119 -3.01 7.82 1.68
N TYR A 120 -3.66 7.03 0.85
CA TYR A 120 -3.32 5.63 0.62
C TYR A 120 -2.76 5.44 -0.78
N TYR A 121 -1.61 4.80 -0.85
CA TYR A 121 -0.97 4.42 -2.11
C TYR A 121 -0.74 2.91 -2.13
N VAL A 122 -0.73 2.31 -3.32
CA VAL A 122 -0.54 0.87 -3.48
C VAL A 122 0.48 0.59 -4.57
N VAL A 123 1.32 -0.44 -4.38
CA VAL A 123 2.30 -0.90 -5.35
C VAL A 123 2.45 -2.42 -5.28
N GLY A 124 2.68 -3.08 -6.41
CA GLY A 124 3.09 -4.47 -6.44
C GLY A 124 4.57 -4.62 -6.09
N LEU A 125 4.93 -5.64 -5.32
CA LEU A 125 6.30 -5.99 -4.97
C LEU A 125 6.51 -7.48 -5.23
N LYS A 126 7.53 -7.84 -6.01
CA LYS A 126 8.02 -9.21 -6.14
C LYS A 126 9.35 -9.32 -5.42
N MET A 127 9.41 -10.11 -4.36
CA MET A 127 10.61 -10.27 -3.53
C MET A 127 10.83 -11.75 -3.24
N GLU A 128 12.03 -12.25 -3.55
CA GLU A 128 12.39 -13.66 -3.33
C GLU A 128 11.43 -14.65 -4.01
N GLY A 129 10.88 -14.26 -5.16
CA GLY A 129 9.90 -15.07 -5.91
C GLY A 129 8.48 -14.99 -5.38
N ILE A 130 8.24 -14.32 -4.24
CA ILE A 130 6.91 -14.12 -3.65
C ILE A 130 6.36 -12.77 -4.11
N ASP A 131 5.10 -12.77 -4.56
CA ASP A 131 4.38 -11.57 -4.93
C ASP A 131 3.62 -10.98 -3.72
N TYR A 132 3.70 -9.66 -3.59
CA TYR A 132 3.08 -8.88 -2.54
C TYR A 132 2.35 -7.68 -3.13
N THR A 133 1.26 -7.31 -2.48
CA THR A 133 0.62 -6.00 -2.62
C THR A 133 1.02 -5.16 -1.41
N VAL A 134 1.70 -4.06 -1.64
CA VAL A 134 2.17 -3.16 -0.60
C VAL A 134 1.24 -1.96 -0.52
N LYS A 135 0.67 -1.73 0.66
CA LYS A 135 -0.13 -0.54 0.96
C LYS A 135 0.70 0.45 1.75
N LEU A 136 0.80 1.68 1.27
CA LEU A 136 1.45 2.80 1.95
C LEU A 136 0.37 3.68 2.59
N ALA A 137 0.56 4.03 3.86
CA ALA A 137 -0.32 4.95 4.58
C ALA A 137 0.43 6.24 4.92
N ILE A 138 0.01 7.34 4.30
CA ILE A 138 0.64 8.64 4.43
C ILE A 138 -0.28 9.57 5.23
N GLY A 139 0.04 9.82 6.50
CA GLY A 139 -0.70 10.79 7.31
C GLY A 139 -0.27 12.20 6.95
N VAL A 140 -1.18 13.12 6.67
CA VAL A 140 -0.88 14.51 6.26
C VAL A 140 -1.30 15.48 7.36
N LYS A 141 -0.38 16.38 7.75
CA LYS A 141 -0.69 17.51 8.63
C LYS A 141 0.24 18.69 8.37
N ASN A 142 -0.29 19.86 8.02
CA ASN A 142 0.53 21.07 7.81
C ASN A 142 1.79 20.82 6.94
N GLY A 143 1.68 20.00 5.87
CA GLY A 143 2.82 19.62 5.02
C GLY A 143 3.84 18.66 5.67
N CYS A 144 3.64 18.24 6.91
CA CYS A 144 4.35 17.13 7.53
C CYS A 144 3.64 15.83 7.21
N THR A 145 4.38 14.87 6.65
CA THR A 145 3.85 13.55 6.35
C THR A 145 4.40 12.49 7.29
N TYR A 146 3.51 11.60 7.71
CA TYR A 146 3.81 10.33 8.34
C TYR A 146 3.90 9.25 7.26
N TYR A 147 4.71 8.22 7.47
CA TYR A 147 4.87 7.10 6.53
C TYR A 147 4.75 5.78 7.30
N ASP A 148 3.96 4.87 6.74
CA ASP A 148 3.87 3.45 7.12
C ASP A 148 3.65 2.60 5.87
N HIS A 149 3.98 1.32 5.95
CA HIS A 149 3.56 0.37 4.94
C HIS A 149 3.27 -1.01 5.51
N ALA A 150 2.44 -1.77 4.80
CA ALA A 150 2.14 -3.17 5.09
C ALA A 150 2.21 -4.00 3.82
N LEU A 151 2.71 -5.24 3.95
CA LEU A 151 2.83 -6.21 2.86
C LEU A 151 1.70 -7.24 2.99
N THR A 152 0.94 -7.44 1.92
CA THR A 152 -0.01 -8.54 1.80
C THR A 152 0.55 -9.53 0.77
N PRO A 153 0.76 -10.82 1.08
CA PRO A 153 1.38 -11.80 0.17
C PRO A 153 0.39 -12.29 -0.91
N ILE A 154 -0.13 -11.34 -1.69
CA ILE A 154 -1.06 -11.55 -2.80
C ILE A 154 -0.57 -10.68 -3.95
N GLU A 155 -0.46 -11.26 -5.15
CA GLU A 155 -0.16 -10.53 -6.37
C GLU A 155 -1.26 -9.50 -6.67
N ILE A 156 -0.86 -8.32 -7.14
CA ILE A 156 -1.75 -7.17 -7.20
C ILE A 156 -2.94 -7.38 -8.15
N ASN A 157 -2.73 -7.95 -9.33
CA ASN A 157 -3.81 -8.22 -10.28
C ASN A 157 -4.72 -9.35 -9.79
N LYS A 158 -4.20 -10.36 -9.09
CA LYS A 158 -4.99 -11.38 -8.39
C LYS A 158 -5.92 -10.71 -7.38
N LEU A 159 -5.41 -9.80 -6.55
CA LEU A 159 -6.22 -9.06 -5.57
C LEU A 159 -7.31 -8.22 -6.25
N LEU A 160 -6.96 -7.48 -7.31
CA LEU A 160 -7.93 -6.64 -8.04
C LEU A 160 -9.03 -7.46 -8.70
N ARG A 161 -8.69 -8.59 -9.34
CA ARG A 161 -9.68 -9.51 -9.93
C ARG A 161 -10.65 -10.03 -8.87
N SER A 162 -10.14 -10.46 -7.72
CA SER A 162 -11.00 -10.97 -6.65
C SER A 162 -11.97 -9.89 -6.11
N ILE A 163 -11.56 -8.63 -6.11
CA ILE A 163 -12.44 -7.51 -5.74
C ILE A 163 -13.50 -7.23 -6.82
N ASP A 164 -13.11 -7.25 -8.10
CA ASP A 164 -14.01 -7.00 -9.22
C ASP A 164 -15.07 -8.11 -9.42
N GLU A 165 -14.72 -9.36 -9.12
CA GLU A 165 -15.64 -10.50 -9.19
C GLU A 165 -16.75 -10.40 -8.15
N ILE A 166 -16.45 -9.95 -6.93
CA ILE A 166 -17.48 -9.70 -5.90
C ILE A 166 -18.42 -8.55 -6.31
N LYS A 167 -17.89 -7.52 -6.99
CA LYS A 167 -18.71 -6.39 -7.49
C LYS A 167 -19.67 -6.79 -8.61
N ARG A 168 -19.53 -7.98 -9.21
CA ARG A 168 -20.41 -8.51 -10.28
C ARG A 168 -21.28 -9.66 -9.75
N PRO A 169 -22.36 -9.40 -8.98
CA PRO A 169 -23.20 -10.47 -8.45
C PRO A 169 -24.05 -11.22 -9.50
N PHE A 170 -24.04 -10.85 -10.79
CA PHE A 170 -24.95 -11.40 -11.81
C PHE A 170 -24.35 -11.68 -13.21
N ALA A 171 -23.03 -11.80 -13.37
CA ALA A 171 -22.45 -12.36 -14.59
C ALA A 171 -22.02 -13.80 -14.31
N SER A 172 -22.48 -14.73 -15.15
CA SER A 172 -22.29 -16.18 -15.09
C SER A 172 -21.03 -16.64 -14.37
N LYS A 173 -21.21 -17.59 -13.43
CA LYS A 173 -20.15 -18.49 -12.95
C LYS A 173 -19.57 -19.25 -14.14
N GLU A 174 -18.69 -18.63 -14.90
CA GLU A 174 -17.68 -19.36 -15.65
C GLU A 174 -16.54 -19.60 -14.66
N SER A 175 -16.42 -20.85 -14.25
CA SER A 175 -15.34 -21.37 -13.43
C SER A 175 -14.01 -21.04 -14.10
N SER A 176 -13.27 -20.07 -13.54
CA SER A 176 -11.84 -19.95 -13.77
C SER A 176 -11.16 -21.17 -13.14
N ASP A 177 -10.47 -21.94 -13.99
CA ASP A 177 -9.85 -23.25 -13.75
C ASP A 177 -8.60 -23.21 -12.84
N ASP A 178 -8.45 -22.17 -12.02
CA ASP A 178 -7.37 -22.03 -11.04
C ASP A 178 -7.98 -22.23 -9.66
N GLY A 179 -7.70 -23.38 -9.03
CA GLY A 179 -8.42 -23.97 -7.89
C GLY A 179 -8.39 -23.25 -6.53
N GLU A 180 -8.38 -21.93 -6.48
CA GLU A 180 -8.51 -21.14 -5.26
C GLU A 180 -9.76 -20.25 -5.37
N GLN A 181 -10.76 -20.47 -4.52
CA GLN A 181 -12.00 -19.71 -4.63
C GLN A 181 -11.78 -18.24 -4.26
N VAL A 182 -12.44 -17.35 -5.00
CA VAL A 182 -12.37 -15.88 -4.85
C VAL A 182 -12.64 -15.40 -3.42
N SER A 183 -13.55 -16.08 -2.71
CA SER A 183 -13.85 -15.85 -1.30
C SER A 183 -12.65 -16.08 -0.40
N ASP A 184 -11.79 -17.03 -0.76
CA ASP A 184 -10.72 -17.52 0.08
C ASP A 184 -9.59 -16.48 0.08
N VAL A 185 -9.21 -15.97 -1.10
CA VAL A 185 -8.19 -14.90 -1.28
C VAL A 185 -8.48 -13.66 -0.44
N LEU A 186 -9.74 -13.19 -0.41
CA LEU A 186 -10.13 -11.99 0.35
C LEU A 186 -10.36 -12.29 1.84
N SER A 187 -10.78 -13.50 2.18
CA SER A 187 -10.89 -13.93 3.58
C SER A 187 -9.53 -13.98 4.25
N GLU A 188 -8.52 -14.49 3.54
CA GLU A 188 -7.13 -14.62 3.98
C GLU A 188 -6.38 -13.28 4.00
N CYS A 189 -6.81 -12.32 3.18
CA CYS A 189 -6.27 -10.96 3.24
C CYS A 189 -6.57 -10.31 4.60
N LYS A 190 -5.53 -10.21 5.43
CA LYS A 190 -5.59 -9.64 6.79
C LYS A 190 -5.74 -8.11 6.75
N ASP A 191 -5.30 -7.45 5.68
CA ASP A 191 -5.40 -6.00 5.54
C ASP A 191 -6.80 -5.58 5.07
N LYS A 192 -7.75 -5.59 6.01
CA LYS A 192 -9.14 -5.19 5.74
C LYS A 192 -9.24 -3.74 5.26
N ARG A 193 -8.27 -2.88 5.58
CA ARG A 193 -8.24 -1.51 5.08
C ARG A 193 -7.83 -1.45 3.62
N LEU A 194 -6.85 -2.26 3.18
CA LEU A 194 -6.50 -2.40 1.76
C LEU A 194 -7.71 -2.86 0.94
N ILE A 195 -8.42 -3.88 1.42
CA ILE A 195 -9.64 -4.35 0.77
C ILE A 195 -10.67 -3.21 0.68
N SER A 196 -10.93 -2.52 1.80
CA SER A 196 -11.91 -1.43 1.86
C SER A 196 -11.60 -0.29 0.89
N ILE A 197 -10.35 0.17 0.77
CA ILE A 197 -10.00 1.29 -0.14
C ILE A 197 -10.03 0.89 -1.62
N LEU A 198 -9.84 -0.39 -1.94
CA LEU A 198 -9.93 -0.93 -3.30
C LEU A 198 -11.38 -1.28 -3.67
N GLN A 199 -12.18 -1.67 -2.69
CA GLN A 199 -13.61 -1.92 -2.83
C GLN A 199 -14.44 -0.65 -2.87
N ALA A 200 -13.98 0.42 -2.20
CA ALA A 200 -14.69 1.68 -2.02
C ALA A 200 -15.39 2.12 -3.32
N LYS A 201 -16.57 2.71 -3.10
CA LYS A 201 -17.70 3.09 -3.98
C LYS A 201 -18.97 2.53 -3.36
#